data_AF-A0A433P7W4-F1
#
_entry.id   AF-A0A433P7W4-F1
#
_cell.length_a   1.000
_cell.length_b   1.000
_cell.length_c   1.000
_cell.angle_alpha   90.00
_cell.angle_beta   90.00
_cell.angle_gamma   90.00
#
_symmetry.space_group_name_H-M   'P 1'
#
loop_
_entity.id
_entity.type
_entity.pdbx_description
1 polymer ?
#
loop_
_entity_poly.entity_id
_entity_poly.type
_entity_poly.pdbx_seq_one_letter_code
_entity_poly.pdbx_strand_id
1 'polypeptide(L)'
;MKLCANSLYGLTGVAGGKLASLAVATSVTASGRCMIERAKSTIESTFTTAKGEKHDAQVVYGDTDSVMVSFGPISVTDAIALGKHAAGLLSNKPGRRETLNFERAFMPFLLVGKKRYAGLTGVNNSLVIKGIQTVKHDTCEYIATTVERCLEILFAGLQGGLDAMTMHIKDKICELLQGKLDLVAFAITKQWNASPVSTAPGRHAPGLTNGTGPCQRIMKATSSKIQPLLQAGVQQQQPHIAAAIRSRLVDAPECGDRVTYVITAKAGGDKMRKQQGRTAPECARGSSADRLGLLPPEFDTTSADDFLTRIWW
;
A
#
# COMPACT_ATOMS: atom_id res chain seq x y z
N MET A 1 18.43 -16.27 -9.06
CA MET A 1 18.25 -16.54 -10.51
C MET A 1 17.09 -15.75 -11.14
N LYS A 2 15.87 -15.70 -10.55
CA LYS A 2 14.71 -14.95 -11.10
C LYS A 2 14.99 -13.47 -11.39
N LEU A 3 15.66 -12.77 -10.47
CA LEU A 3 15.99 -11.35 -10.64
C LEU A 3 16.80 -11.10 -11.92
N CYS A 4 17.85 -11.88 -12.16
CA CYS A 4 18.71 -11.71 -13.34
C CYS A 4 17.95 -11.91 -14.66
N ALA A 5 17.08 -12.92 -14.73
CA ALA A 5 16.27 -13.19 -15.92
C ALA A 5 15.29 -12.03 -16.21
N ASN A 6 14.61 -11.51 -15.17
CA ASN A 6 13.71 -10.38 -15.30
C ASN A 6 14.45 -9.08 -15.65
N SER A 7 15.66 -8.88 -15.10
CA SER A 7 16.51 -7.75 -15.44
C SER A 7 16.99 -7.78 -16.89
N LEU A 8 17.24 -8.96 -17.47
CA LEU A 8 17.62 -9.09 -18.88
C LEU A 8 16.52 -8.58 -19.80
N TYR A 9 15.27 -8.99 -19.56
CA TYR A 9 14.11 -8.42 -20.25
C TYR A 9 14.01 -6.91 -20.00
N GLY A 10 14.14 -6.46 -18.74
CA GLY A 10 14.08 -5.05 -18.38
C GLY A 10 15.12 -4.19 -19.10
N LEU A 11 16.32 -4.72 -19.33
CA LEU A 11 17.41 -4.03 -20.03
C LEU A 11 17.03 -3.68 -21.48
N THR A 12 16.23 -4.51 -22.14
CA THR A 12 15.73 -4.23 -23.50
C THR A 12 14.75 -3.05 -23.54
N GLY A 13 14.07 -2.75 -22.42
CA GLY A 13 13.09 -1.66 -22.33
C GLY A 13 13.68 -0.31 -21.90
N VAL A 14 14.94 -0.24 -21.47
CA VAL A 14 15.55 1.02 -21.02
C VAL A 14 16.01 1.85 -22.22
N ALA A 15 15.37 3.00 -22.43
CA ALA A 15 15.79 3.96 -23.44
C ALA A 15 17.25 4.41 -23.19
N GLY A 16 18.10 4.35 -24.21
CA GLY A 16 19.52 4.69 -24.11
C GLY A 16 20.41 3.59 -23.49
N GLY A 17 19.86 2.42 -23.17
CA GLY A 17 20.65 1.25 -22.76
C GLY A 17 21.43 0.63 -23.93
N LYS A 18 22.59 0.01 -23.64
CA LYS A 18 23.44 -0.64 -24.66
C LYS A 18 22.76 -1.79 -25.42
N LEU A 19 21.73 -2.40 -24.84
CA LEU A 19 20.94 -3.50 -25.42
C LEU A 19 19.46 -3.09 -25.58
N ALA A 20 19.18 -1.79 -25.72
CA ALA A 20 17.82 -1.29 -25.85
C ALA A 20 17.16 -1.81 -27.14
N SER A 21 16.04 -2.50 -26.99
CA SER A 21 15.18 -2.96 -28.08
C SER A 21 13.73 -2.88 -27.64
N LEU A 22 13.10 -1.75 -27.95
CA LEU A 22 11.70 -1.51 -27.59
C LEU A 22 10.77 -2.51 -28.29
N ALA A 23 11.10 -2.97 -29.49
CA ALA A 23 10.33 -4.00 -30.20
C ALA A 23 10.27 -5.32 -29.41
N VAL A 24 11.38 -5.74 -28.81
CA VAL A 24 11.42 -6.95 -27.96
C VAL A 24 10.60 -6.72 -26.69
N ALA A 25 10.81 -5.59 -26.00
CA ALA A 25 10.09 -5.29 -24.77
C ALA A 25 8.57 -5.24 -24.98
N THR A 26 8.12 -4.56 -26.03
CA THR A 26 6.70 -4.46 -26.38
C THR A 26 6.09 -5.81 -26.77
N SER A 27 6.80 -6.61 -27.58
CA SER A 27 6.36 -7.96 -27.98
C SER A 27 6.15 -8.89 -26.78
N VAL A 28 7.07 -8.87 -25.81
CA VAL A 28 6.95 -9.66 -24.57
C VAL A 28 5.72 -9.21 -23.76
N THR A 29 5.51 -7.91 -23.56
CA THR A 29 4.32 -7.44 -22.82
C THR A 29 3.00 -7.72 -23.54
N ALA A 30 2.97 -7.63 -24.87
CA ALA A 30 1.80 -7.93 -25.68
C ALA A 30 1.46 -9.43 -25.58
N SER A 31 2.46 -10.29 -25.67
CA SER A 31 2.31 -11.73 -25.47
C SER A 31 1.76 -12.04 -24.07
N GLY A 32 2.30 -11.38 -23.02
CA GLY A 32 1.80 -11.49 -21.65
C GLY A 32 0.31 -11.19 -21.50
N ARG A 33 -0.15 -10.07 -22.07
CA ARG A 33 -1.57 -9.68 -22.05
C ARG A 33 -2.46 -10.71 -22.77
N CYS A 34 -2.06 -11.11 -23.97
CA CYS A 34 -2.79 -12.12 -24.76
C CYS A 34 -2.89 -13.46 -24.01
N MET A 35 -1.84 -13.87 -23.30
CA MET A 35 -1.86 -15.10 -22.49
C MET A 35 -2.89 -15.03 -21.36
N ILE A 36 -2.97 -13.92 -20.62
CA ILE A 36 -3.97 -13.76 -19.55
C ILE A 36 -5.39 -13.74 -20.11
N GLU A 37 -5.63 -12.96 -21.17
CA GLU A 37 -6.96 -12.89 -21.81
C GLU A 37 -7.40 -14.26 -22.30
N ARG A 38 -6.49 -15.01 -22.93
CA ARG A 38 -6.78 -16.38 -23.38
C ARG A 38 -7.02 -17.35 -22.21
N ALA A 39 -6.29 -17.20 -21.11
CA ALA A 39 -6.51 -18.01 -19.91
C ALA A 39 -7.92 -17.75 -19.36
N LYS A 40 -8.31 -16.47 -19.24
CA LYS A 40 -9.66 -16.07 -18.85
C LYS A 40 -10.73 -16.70 -19.74
N SER A 41 -10.66 -16.47 -21.05
CA SER A 41 -11.66 -17.01 -21.99
C SER A 41 -11.72 -18.53 -21.96
N THR A 42 -10.59 -19.22 -21.77
CA THR A 42 -10.56 -20.69 -21.68
C THR A 42 -11.25 -21.16 -20.40
N ILE A 43 -11.00 -20.53 -19.25
CA ILE A 43 -11.58 -20.92 -17.97
C ILE A 43 -13.10 -20.70 -18.01
N GLU A 44 -13.53 -19.48 -18.37
CA GLU A 44 -14.96 -19.09 -18.38
C GLU A 44 -15.77 -19.88 -19.42
N SER A 45 -15.16 -20.36 -20.51
CA SER A 45 -15.87 -21.20 -21.49
C SER A 45 -15.84 -22.70 -21.16
N THR A 46 -14.92 -23.16 -20.30
CA THR A 46 -14.77 -24.59 -19.99
C THR A 46 -15.54 -24.97 -18.75
N PHE A 47 -15.41 -24.17 -17.69
CA PHE A 47 -16.04 -24.44 -16.40
C PHE A 47 -17.39 -23.73 -16.35
N THR A 48 -18.38 -24.37 -16.97
CA THR A 48 -19.74 -23.85 -17.06
C THR A 48 -20.74 -24.94 -16.72
N THR A 49 -21.89 -24.53 -16.20
CA THR A 49 -23.06 -25.36 -15.95
C THR A 49 -23.50 -26.13 -17.19
N ALA A 50 -23.42 -25.51 -18.37
CA ALA A 50 -23.70 -26.16 -19.65
C ALA A 50 -22.78 -27.36 -19.97
N LYS A 51 -21.59 -27.42 -19.36
CA LYS A 51 -20.62 -28.51 -19.51
C LYS A 51 -20.61 -29.49 -18.33
N GLY A 52 -21.58 -29.38 -17.42
CA GLY A 52 -21.77 -30.30 -16.30
C GLY A 52 -21.11 -29.86 -14.99
N GLU A 53 -20.60 -28.63 -14.90
CA GLU A 53 -20.13 -28.07 -13.63
C GLU A 53 -21.29 -27.61 -12.74
N LYS A 54 -21.07 -27.54 -11.42
CA LYS A 54 -22.11 -27.09 -10.47
C LYS A 54 -22.44 -25.60 -10.63
N HIS A 55 -21.46 -24.79 -11.01
CA HIS A 55 -21.55 -23.35 -11.17
C HIS A 55 -20.70 -22.88 -12.34
N ASP A 56 -21.02 -21.71 -12.86
CA ASP A 56 -20.21 -21.05 -13.87
C ASP A 56 -18.99 -20.40 -13.21
N ALA A 57 -17.80 -20.69 -13.74
CA ALA A 57 -16.57 -20.08 -13.26
C ALA A 57 -16.40 -18.67 -13.81
N GLN A 58 -15.98 -17.74 -12.96
CA GLN A 58 -15.72 -16.35 -13.32
C GLN A 58 -14.31 -15.93 -12.90
N VAL A 59 -13.58 -15.25 -13.78
CA VAL A 59 -12.29 -14.67 -13.40
C VAL A 59 -12.51 -13.33 -12.72
N VAL A 60 -12.27 -13.28 -11.41
CA VAL A 60 -12.53 -12.10 -10.56
C VAL A 60 -11.34 -11.12 -10.53
N TYR A 61 -10.12 -11.61 -10.74
CA TYR A 61 -8.92 -10.78 -10.72
C TYR A 61 -7.80 -11.37 -11.56
N GLY A 62 -6.89 -10.53 -12.05
CA GLY A 62 -5.66 -10.96 -12.71
C GLY A 62 -4.55 -9.92 -12.56
N ASP A 63 -3.33 -10.38 -12.30
CA ASP A 63 -2.13 -9.54 -12.21
C ASP A 63 -0.95 -10.22 -12.90
N THR A 64 -0.57 -9.68 -14.07
CA THR A 64 0.63 -9.98 -14.88
C THR A 64 0.83 -11.44 -15.31
N ASP A 65 0.93 -12.37 -14.37
CA ASP A 65 1.19 -13.79 -14.55
C ASP A 65 0.25 -14.68 -13.71
N SER A 66 -0.74 -14.07 -13.03
CA SER A 66 -1.70 -14.76 -12.17
C SER A 66 -3.14 -14.40 -12.50
N VAL A 67 -4.05 -15.36 -12.33
CA VAL A 67 -5.50 -15.19 -12.43
C VAL A 67 -6.16 -15.79 -11.19
N MET A 68 -7.18 -15.12 -10.68
CA MET A 68 -8.02 -15.57 -9.58
C MET A 68 -9.40 -15.89 -10.13
N VAL A 69 -9.88 -17.10 -9.83
CA VAL A 69 -11.12 -17.65 -10.38
C VAL A 69 -12.07 -17.94 -9.23
N SER A 70 -13.30 -17.43 -9.34
CA SER A 70 -14.44 -17.85 -8.52
C SER A 70 -15.11 -19.03 -9.23
N PHE A 71 -15.16 -20.18 -8.57
CA PHE A 71 -15.89 -21.37 -9.05
C PHE A 71 -17.29 -21.46 -8.43
N GLY A 72 -17.81 -20.35 -7.89
CA GLY A 72 -19.06 -20.32 -7.15
C GLY A 72 -18.95 -20.81 -5.70
N PRO A 73 -20.09 -21.01 -5.01
CA PRO A 73 -20.16 -21.38 -3.60
C PRO A 73 -19.85 -22.87 -3.39
N ILE A 74 -18.60 -23.26 -3.59
CA ILE A 74 -18.11 -24.63 -3.41
C ILE A 74 -17.21 -24.78 -2.19
N SER A 75 -16.95 -26.03 -1.80
CA SER A 75 -15.98 -26.32 -0.73
C SER A 75 -14.56 -25.94 -1.15
N VAL A 76 -13.72 -25.59 -0.16
CA VAL A 76 -12.30 -25.27 -0.40
C VAL A 76 -11.57 -26.44 -1.09
N THR A 77 -11.86 -27.67 -0.70
CA THR A 77 -11.23 -28.88 -1.26
C THR A 77 -11.57 -29.04 -2.74
N ASP A 78 -12.83 -28.79 -3.11
CA ASP A 78 -13.27 -28.85 -4.50
C ASP A 78 -12.65 -27.71 -5.32
N ALA A 79 -12.59 -26.50 -4.75
CA ALA A 79 -11.94 -25.36 -5.39
C ALA A 79 -10.45 -25.62 -5.68
N ILE A 80 -9.73 -26.27 -4.76
CA ILE A 80 -8.33 -26.68 -4.98
C ILE A 80 -8.23 -27.72 -6.11
N ALA A 81 -9.12 -28.70 -6.14
CA ALA A 81 -9.13 -29.74 -7.18
C ALA A 81 -9.41 -29.13 -8.56
N LEU A 82 -10.44 -28.29 -8.68
CA LEU A 82 -10.78 -27.57 -9.90
C LEU A 82 -9.66 -26.61 -10.34
N GLY A 83 -9.05 -25.90 -9.39
CA GLY A 83 -7.91 -25.01 -9.67
C GLY A 83 -6.71 -25.77 -10.26
N LYS A 84 -6.38 -26.95 -9.73
CA LYS A 84 -5.33 -27.83 -10.28
C LYS A 84 -5.71 -28.34 -11.67
N HIS A 85 -6.96 -28.73 -11.86
CA HIS A 85 -7.46 -29.17 -13.17
C HIS A 85 -7.37 -28.05 -14.22
N ALA A 86 -7.81 -26.84 -13.88
CA ALA A 86 -7.72 -25.66 -14.73
C ALA A 86 -6.27 -25.33 -15.12
N ALA A 87 -5.34 -25.38 -14.15
CA ALA A 87 -3.91 -25.17 -14.40
C ALA A 87 -3.32 -26.23 -15.35
N GLY A 88 -3.69 -27.50 -15.19
CA GLY A 88 -3.29 -28.58 -16.08
C GLY A 88 -3.84 -28.40 -17.51
N LEU A 89 -5.12 -28.04 -17.65
CA LEU A 89 -5.74 -27.77 -18.95
C LEU A 89 -5.08 -26.61 -19.71
N LEU A 90 -4.66 -25.57 -19.00
CA LEU A 90 -3.97 -24.43 -19.60
C LEU A 90 -2.53 -24.77 -20.00
N SER A 91 -1.87 -25.63 -19.24
CA SER A 91 -0.47 -26.04 -19.46
C SER A 91 -0.29 -27.08 -20.56
N ASN A 92 -1.21 -28.04 -20.69
CA ASN A 92 -1.07 -29.21 -21.57
C ASN A 92 -1.40 -28.93 -23.06
N LYS A 93 -1.35 -27.67 -23.51
CA LYS A 93 -1.64 -27.33 -24.91
C LYS A 93 -0.41 -27.58 -25.80
N PRO A 94 -0.56 -28.32 -26.92
CA PRO A 94 0.58 -28.63 -27.79
C PRO A 94 1.21 -27.37 -28.39
N GLY A 95 2.55 -27.36 -28.48
CA GLY A 95 3.33 -26.23 -29.00
C GLY A 95 3.63 -25.12 -27.98
N ARG A 96 3.22 -25.30 -26.73
CA ARG A 96 3.37 -24.31 -25.66
C ARG A 96 4.46 -24.70 -24.67
N ARG A 97 5.13 -23.71 -24.10
CA ARG A 97 6.22 -23.92 -23.12
C ARG A 97 5.89 -23.36 -21.75
N GLU A 98 4.80 -22.62 -21.63
CA GLU A 98 4.32 -22.07 -20.37
C GLU A 98 3.65 -23.17 -19.53
N THR A 99 3.99 -23.20 -18.25
CA THR A 99 3.35 -24.07 -17.26
C THR A 99 2.67 -23.18 -16.22
N LEU A 100 1.37 -23.34 -16.10
CA LEU A 100 0.59 -22.77 -15.00
C LEU A 100 0.51 -23.78 -13.88
N ASN A 101 0.72 -23.30 -12.66
CA ASN A 101 0.57 -24.09 -11.45
C ASN A 101 -0.49 -23.46 -10.56
N PHE A 102 -1.29 -24.31 -9.91
CA PHE A 102 -2.14 -23.87 -8.82
C PHE A 102 -1.27 -23.42 -7.64
N GLU A 103 -1.48 -22.21 -7.13
CA GLU A 103 -0.71 -21.68 -6.00
C GLU A 103 -1.48 -21.74 -4.68
N ARG A 104 -2.64 -21.06 -4.60
CA ARG A 104 -3.45 -20.96 -3.38
C ARG A 104 -4.94 -20.84 -3.70
N ALA A 105 -5.78 -21.27 -2.75
CA ALA A 105 -7.20 -20.97 -2.71
C ALA A 105 -7.50 -20.11 -1.47
N PHE A 106 -8.37 -19.11 -1.63
CA PHE A 106 -8.77 -18.20 -0.56
C PHE A 106 -10.24 -18.42 -0.19
N MET A 107 -10.52 -18.52 1.11
CA MET A 107 -11.89 -18.53 1.63
C MET A 107 -11.86 -18.08 3.10
N PRO A 108 -12.36 -16.89 3.46
CA PRO A 108 -12.90 -15.84 2.59
C PRO A 108 -11.81 -15.07 1.79
N PHE A 109 -12.23 -14.25 0.82
CA PHE A 109 -11.38 -13.38 0.00
C PHE A 109 -11.93 -11.95 -0.06
N LEU A 110 -11.05 -10.95 0.05
CA LEU A 110 -11.36 -9.52 0.00
C LEU A 110 -10.48 -8.82 -1.04
N LEU A 111 -11.09 -8.31 -2.10
CA LEU A 111 -10.44 -7.49 -3.11
C LEU A 111 -10.79 -6.02 -2.91
N VAL A 112 -9.82 -5.22 -2.46
CA VAL A 112 -10.00 -3.77 -2.24
C VAL A 112 -9.67 -2.99 -3.51
N GLY A 113 -8.71 -3.48 -4.31
CA GLY A 113 -8.34 -2.88 -5.58
C GLY A 113 -7.13 -3.55 -6.22
N LYS A 114 -6.62 -2.96 -7.30
CA LYS A 114 -5.44 -3.49 -8.01
C LYS A 114 -4.25 -3.59 -7.06
N LYS A 115 -3.66 -4.79 -6.97
CA LYS A 115 -2.55 -5.13 -6.06
C LYS A 115 -2.86 -4.89 -4.59
N ARG A 116 -4.14 -4.86 -4.21
CA ARG A 116 -4.62 -4.60 -2.84
C ARG A 116 -5.72 -5.60 -2.50
N TYR A 117 -5.32 -6.71 -1.87
CA TYR A 117 -6.25 -7.77 -1.49
C TYR A 117 -5.80 -8.46 -0.20
N ALA A 118 -6.76 -9.07 0.48
CA ALA A 118 -6.54 -9.93 1.63
C ALA A 118 -7.37 -11.20 1.51
N GLY A 119 -6.92 -12.30 2.08
CA GLY A 119 -7.70 -13.54 2.08
C GLY A 119 -7.13 -14.57 3.03
N LEU A 120 -7.99 -15.46 3.50
CA LEU A 120 -7.60 -16.57 4.37
C LEU A 120 -7.29 -17.79 3.50
N THR A 121 -6.11 -18.40 3.68
CA THR A 121 -5.75 -19.57 2.88
C THR A 121 -6.57 -20.78 3.32
N GLY A 122 -7.17 -21.48 2.36
CA GLY A 122 -8.06 -22.60 2.66
C GLY A 122 -7.38 -23.85 3.25
N VAL A 123 -6.05 -23.94 3.21
CA VAL A 123 -5.30 -25.10 3.74
C VAL A 123 -4.91 -24.91 5.20
N ASN A 124 -4.42 -23.71 5.56
CA ASN A 124 -3.82 -23.45 6.87
C ASN A 124 -4.56 -22.36 7.65
N ASN A 125 -5.66 -21.82 7.11
CA ASN A 125 -6.35 -20.65 7.63
C ASN A 125 -5.39 -19.49 7.96
N SER A 126 -4.36 -19.30 7.14
CA SER A 126 -3.40 -18.21 7.31
C SER A 126 -3.84 -16.97 6.54
N LEU A 127 -3.82 -15.81 7.21
CA LEU A 127 -4.18 -14.54 6.59
C LEU A 127 -3.04 -14.08 5.65
N VAL A 128 -3.39 -13.83 4.40
CA VAL A 128 -2.47 -13.29 3.40
C VAL A 128 -2.93 -11.89 3.02
N ILE A 129 -2.06 -10.90 3.22
CA ILE A 129 -2.32 -9.50 2.91
C ILE A 129 -1.35 -9.04 1.83
N LYS A 130 -1.85 -8.43 0.76
CA LYS A 130 -1.05 -7.90 -0.35
C LYS A 130 -1.40 -6.46 -0.63
N GLY A 131 -0.41 -5.58 -0.48
CA GLY A 131 -0.48 -4.15 -0.86
C GLY A 131 -1.42 -3.24 -0.06
N ILE A 132 -2.18 -3.80 0.89
CA ILE A 132 -2.85 -3.05 1.96
C ILE A 132 -1.77 -2.42 2.86
N GLN A 133 -2.11 -1.33 3.57
CA GLN A 133 -1.19 -0.49 4.36
C GLN A 133 -0.56 -1.16 5.61
N THR A 134 -0.44 -2.48 5.64
CA THR A 134 0.18 -3.22 6.77
C THR A 134 1.70 -3.32 6.63
N VAL A 135 2.22 -3.47 5.41
CA VAL A 135 3.66 -3.75 5.16
C VAL A 135 4.35 -2.65 4.36
N LYS A 136 3.82 -1.42 4.36
CA LYS A 136 4.41 -0.31 3.61
C LYS A 136 5.37 0.49 4.47
N HIS A 137 6.55 0.76 3.91
CA HIS A 137 7.62 1.53 4.57
C HIS A 137 7.24 2.98 4.91
N ASP A 138 6.20 3.52 4.27
CA ASP A 138 5.71 4.88 4.47
C ASP A 138 4.53 4.97 5.44
N THR A 139 4.17 3.88 6.10
CA THR A 139 3.11 3.80 7.11
C THR A 139 3.73 3.64 8.48
N CYS A 140 3.14 4.26 9.52
CA CYS A 140 3.59 4.03 10.89
C CYS A 140 3.13 2.67 11.41
N GLU A 141 3.90 2.12 12.34
CA GLU A 141 3.64 0.79 12.93
C GLU A 141 2.26 0.71 13.58
N TYR A 142 1.81 1.80 14.23
CA TYR A 142 0.49 1.87 14.84
C TYR A 142 -0.65 1.61 13.83
N ILE A 143 -0.59 2.25 12.64
CA ILE A 143 -1.59 2.04 11.59
C ILE A 143 -1.48 0.62 11.03
N ALA A 144 -0.25 0.16 10.75
CA ALA A 144 0.00 -1.15 10.17
C ALA A 144 -0.61 -2.28 11.03
N THR A 145 -0.29 -2.28 12.33
CA THR A 145 -0.78 -3.26 13.31
C THR A 145 -2.29 -3.16 13.52
N THR A 146 -2.84 -1.94 13.55
CA THR A 146 -4.29 -1.74 13.68
C THR A 146 -5.05 -2.29 12.47
N VAL A 147 -4.56 -2.03 11.25
CA VAL A 147 -5.20 -2.54 10.01
C VAL A 147 -5.09 -4.05 9.92
N GLU A 148 -3.92 -4.62 10.25
CA GLU A 148 -3.72 -6.07 10.30
C GLU A 148 -4.70 -6.72 11.28
N ARG A 149 -4.82 -6.18 12.50
CA ARG A 149 -5.75 -6.68 13.50
C ARG A 149 -7.21 -6.55 13.08
N CYS A 150 -7.58 -5.46 12.42
CA CYS A 150 -8.92 -5.30 11.85
C CYS A 150 -9.24 -6.39 10.84
N LEU A 151 -8.30 -6.72 9.95
CA LEU A 151 -8.47 -7.80 8.98
C LEU A 151 -8.57 -9.16 9.70
N GLU A 152 -7.72 -9.44 10.70
CA GLU A 152 -7.84 -10.67 11.48
C GLU A 152 -9.22 -10.83 12.12
N ILE A 153 -9.75 -9.77 12.74
CA ILE A 153 -11.10 -9.78 13.34
C ILE A 153 -12.17 -10.03 12.27
N LEU A 154 -12.07 -9.34 11.14
CA LEU A 154 -13.00 -9.48 10.03
C LEU A 154 -13.01 -10.92 9.46
N PHE A 155 -11.84 -11.53 9.31
CA PHE A 155 -11.69 -12.89 8.77
C PHE A 155 -11.93 -13.99 9.80
N ALA A 156 -11.88 -13.70 11.11
CA ALA A 156 -12.13 -14.67 12.18
C ALA A 156 -13.62 -14.97 12.39
N GLY A 157 -14.53 -14.08 12.00
CA GLY A 157 -15.97 -14.26 12.17
C GLY A 157 -16.79 -13.66 11.03
N LEU A 158 -17.36 -14.51 10.18
CA LEU A 158 -18.27 -14.09 9.10
C LEU A 158 -19.58 -13.46 9.64
N GLN A 159 -19.98 -13.79 10.87
CA GLN A 159 -21.10 -13.16 11.58
C GLN A 159 -20.54 -12.29 12.72
N GLY A 160 -20.91 -11.01 12.75
CA GLY A 160 -20.51 -10.06 13.81
C GLY A 160 -19.06 -9.55 13.73
N GLY A 161 -18.25 -10.00 12.77
CA GLY A 161 -16.88 -9.51 12.59
C GLY A 161 -16.80 -8.00 12.32
N LEU A 162 -17.80 -7.43 11.64
CA LEU A 162 -17.88 -5.99 11.36
C LEU A 162 -18.10 -5.17 12.64
N ASP A 163 -18.96 -5.63 13.54
CA ASP A 163 -19.22 -4.96 14.82
C ASP A 163 -17.98 -5.02 15.71
N ALA A 164 -17.35 -6.19 15.80
CA ALA A 164 -16.10 -6.38 16.55
C ALA A 164 -14.96 -5.52 15.99
N MET A 165 -14.83 -5.42 14.67
CA MET A 165 -13.86 -4.55 14.01
C MET A 165 -14.17 -3.08 14.30
N THR A 166 -15.44 -2.68 14.24
CA THR A 166 -15.88 -1.31 14.54
C THR A 166 -15.57 -0.93 15.99
N MET A 167 -15.83 -1.82 16.94
CA MET A 167 -15.46 -1.62 18.35
C MET A 167 -13.94 -1.47 18.50
N HIS A 168 -13.16 -2.34 17.86
CA HIS A 168 -11.70 -2.25 17.90
C HIS A 168 -11.17 -0.91 17.37
N ILE A 169 -11.73 -0.41 16.26
CA ILE A 169 -11.37 0.90 15.70
C ILE A 169 -11.74 2.03 16.67
N LYS A 170 -12.93 1.99 17.27
CA LYS A 170 -13.36 2.98 18.27
C LYS A 170 -12.40 3.01 19.47
N ASP A 171 -12.01 1.85 19.98
CA ASP A 171 -11.06 1.74 21.09
C ASP A 171 -9.69 2.35 20.73
N LYS A 172 -9.19 2.06 19.52
CA LYS A 172 -7.93 2.63 19.01
C LYS A 172 -8.00 4.15 18.85
N ILE A 173 -9.12 4.69 18.37
CA ILE A 173 -9.34 6.13 18.32
C ILE A 173 -9.36 6.75 19.72
N CYS A 174 -10.03 6.12 20.69
CA CYS A 174 -10.02 6.59 22.08
C CYS A 174 -8.61 6.58 22.68
N GLU A 175 -7.83 5.53 22.42
CA GLU A 175 -6.42 5.42 22.85
C GLU A 175 -5.56 6.56 22.28
N LEU A 176 -5.75 6.90 21.00
CA LEU A 176 -5.09 8.04 20.35
C LEU A 176 -5.45 9.37 21.02
N LEU A 177 -6.73 9.60 21.28
CA LEU A 177 -7.22 10.84 21.87
C LEU A 177 -6.76 11.04 23.33
N GLN A 178 -6.49 9.95 24.06
CA GLN A 178 -5.97 10.01 25.42
C GLN A 178 -4.48 10.40 25.49
N GLY A 179 -3.75 10.37 24.37
CA GLY A 179 -2.35 10.81 24.31
C GLY A 179 -1.36 9.97 25.12
N LYS A 180 -1.72 8.71 25.44
CA LYS A 180 -0.88 7.78 26.24
C LYS A 180 0.04 6.88 25.39
N LEU A 181 0.08 7.10 24.08
CA LEU A 181 0.83 6.27 23.15
C LEU A 181 2.26 6.77 22.98
N ASP A 182 3.19 5.84 22.81
CA ASP A 182 4.59 6.16 22.53
C ASP A 182 4.74 6.77 21.12
N LEU A 183 5.56 7.82 21.01
CA LEU A 183 5.84 8.51 19.76
C LEU A 183 6.55 7.59 18.75
N VAL A 184 7.28 6.58 19.23
CA VAL A 184 7.98 5.60 18.38
C VAL A 184 6.99 4.86 17.47
N ALA A 185 5.79 4.53 17.95
CA ALA A 185 4.77 3.84 17.16
C ALA A 185 4.23 4.68 15.97
N PHE A 186 4.45 5.99 16.00
CA PHE A 186 4.05 6.94 14.95
C PHE A 186 5.21 7.33 14.02
N ALA A 187 6.41 6.78 14.23
CA ALA A 187 7.55 7.06 13.39
C ALA A 187 7.30 6.57 11.95
N ILE A 188 7.62 7.44 10.98
CA ILE A 188 7.55 7.12 9.55
C ILE A 188 8.95 7.26 8.97
N THR A 189 9.37 6.28 8.18
CA THR A 189 10.73 6.23 7.61
C THR A 189 10.67 6.28 6.09
N LYS A 190 11.24 7.33 5.49
CA LYS A 190 11.33 7.46 4.02
C LYS A 190 12.76 7.63 3.56
N GLN A 191 13.08 7.03 2.41
CA GLN A 191 14.38 7.23 1.78
C GLN A 191 14.46 8.63 1.17
N TRP A 192 15.53 9.35 1.49
CA TRP A 192 15.84 10.62 0.85
C TRP A 192 16.48 10.35 -0.52
N ASN A 193 15.69 10.53 -1.58
CA ASN A 193 16.22 10.60 -2.94
C ASN A 193 16.39 12.07 -3.30
N ALA A 194 17.63 12.56 -3.46
CA ALA A 194 17.85 13.90 -3.97
C ALA A 194 17.32 13.97 -5.40
N SER A 195 16.21 14.67 -5.60
CA SER A 195 15.87 15.16 -6.93
C SER A 195 16.76 16.36 -7.19
N PRO A 196 17.54 16.43 -8.29
CA PRO A 196 18.09 17.69 -8.71
C PRO A 196 16.88 18.56 -9.03
N VAL A 197 16.51 19.45 -8.11
CA VAL A 197 15.69 20.60 -8.45
C VAL A 197 16.43 21.24 -9.61
N SER A 198 15.82 21.22 -10.79
CA SER A 198 16.32 21.88 -11.98
C SER A 198 16.61 23.33 -11.63
N THR A 199 17.88 23.63 -11.36
CA THR A 199 18.39 24.99 -11.44
C THR A 199 18.41 25.32 -12.92
N ALA A 200 17.31 25.88 -13.43
CA ALA A 200 17.30 26.51 -14.73
C ALA A 200 18.49 27.50 -14.79
N PRO A 201 19.31 27.49 -15.86
CA PRO A 201 20.45 28.40 -15.96
C PRO A 201 19.91 29.81 -16.26
N GLY A 202 19.76 30.61 -15.22
CA GLY A 202 19.21 31.96 -15.28
C GLY A 202 20.10 32.98 -14.60
N ARG A 203 21.01 33.57 -15.40
CA ARG A 203 21.58 34.92 -15.28
C ARG A 203 22.60 35.19 -14.15
N HIS A 204 23.84 35.42 -14.59
CA HIS A 204 24.90 36.30 -14.06
C HIS A 204 25.02 36.47 -12.53
N ALA A 205 26.09 35.89 -11.97
CA ALA A 205 26.65 36.32 -10.69
C ALA A 205 27.55 37.57 -10.89
N PRO A 206 27.36 38.66 -10.13
CA PRO A 206 28.40 39.68 -9.97
C PRO A 206 29.21 39.43 -8.69
N GLY A 207 30.53 39.42 -8.85
CA GLY A 207 31.50 40.01 -7.92
C GLY A 207 31.78 39.30 -6.59
N LEU A 208 32.92 38.62 -6.51
CA LEU A 208 33.67 38.47 -5.26
C LEU A 208 34.16 39.86 -4.78
N THR A 209 33.90 40.21 -3.53
CA THR A 209 34.77 41.12 -2.77
C THR A 209 34.98 40.60 -1.34
N ASN A 210 36.25 40.66 -0.92
CA ASN A 210 36.81 40.11 0.31
C ASN A 210 36.37 40.90 1.56
N GLY A 211 36.10 40.20 2.67
CA GLY A 211 35.88 40.83 3.98
C GLY A 211 35.62 39.84 5.13
N THR A 212 36.66 39.60 5.93
CA THR A 212 36.69 39.42 7.42
C THR A 212 35.92 38.30 8.16
N GLY A 213 36.68 37.46 8.90
CA GLY A 213 36.26 36.87 10.19
C GLY A 213 36.46 35.35 10.39
N PRO A 214 37.16 34.87 11.44
CA PRO A 214 37.36 33.44 11.73
C PRO A 214 36.07 32.66 12.09
N CYS A 215 34.98 33.34 12.46
CA CYS A 215 33.71 32.70 12.80
C CYS A 215 32.88 32.21 11.59
N GLN A 216 33.24 32.56 10.35
CA GLN A 216 32.47 32.15 9.17
C GLN A 216 32.96 30.85 8.50
N ARG A 217 34.04 30.23 8.99
CA ARG A 217 34.51 28.93 8.46
C ARG A 217 33.65 27.74 8.93
N ILE A 218 32.97 27.84 10.06
CA ILE A 218 32.15 26.75 10.61
C ILE A 218 30.78 26.65 9.89
N MET A 219 30.29 27.73 9.27
CA MET A 219 29.06 27.71 8.46
C MET A 219 29.29 27.39 6.97
N LYS A 220 30.54 27.46 6.47
CA LYS A 220 30.86 27.15 5.05
C LYS A 220 31.16 25.68 4.79
N ALA A 221 31.38 24.88 5.82
CA ALA A 221 31.64 23.44 5.69
C ALA A 221 30.36 22.58 5.69
N THR A 222 29.21 23.14 6.04
CA THR A 222 27.90 22.47 5.95
C THR A 222 27.41 22.52 4.50
N SER A 223 28.11 21.73 3.66
CA SER A 223 27.74 21.31 2.30
C SER A 223 27.26 22.41 1.35
N SER A 224 28.12 22.77 0.39
CA SER A 224 27.80 23.58 -0.79
C SER A 224 26.56 23.09 -1.58
N LYS A 225 26.03 21.90 -1.28
CA LYS A 225 24.80 21.32 -1.84
C LYS A 225 23.51 21.67 -1.08
N ILE A 226 23.58 22.06 0.19
CA ILE A 226 22.39 22.32 1.04
C ILE A 226 21.93 23.79 0.90
N GLN A 227 22.88 24.70 0.68
CA GLN A 227 22.61 26.14 0.55
C GLN A 227 21.59 26.52 -0.55
N PRO A 228 21.63 25.93 -1.78
CA PRO A 228 20.59 26.19 -2.79
C PRO A 228 19.22 25.57 -2.44
N LEU A 229 19.17 24.50 -1.63
CA LEU A 229 17.91 23.87 -1.20
C LEU A 229 17.18 24.66 -0.10
N LEU A 230 17.90 25.46 0.70
CA LEU A 230 17.29 26.41 1.64
C LEU A 230 16.62 27.60 0.93
N GLN A 231 17.12 27.99 -0.25
CA GLN A 231 16.57 29.08 -1.06
C GLN A 231 15.36 28.64 -1.90
N ALA A 232 15.26 27.35 -2.25
CA ALA A 232 14.07 26.78 -2.87
C ALA A 232 12.94 26.65 -1.82
N GLY A 233 11.95 27.53 -1.92
CA GLY A 233 10.86 27.70 -0.94
C GLY A 233 10.36 26.41 -0.28
N VAL A 234 10.24 26.45 1.04
CA VAL A 234 9.80 25.38 1.96
C VAL A 234 8.43 24.76 1.59
N GLN A 235 7.66 25.38 0.70
CA GLN A 235 6.27 24.99 0.42
C GLN A 235 6.09 23.73 -0.46
N GLN A 236 7.12 23.24 -1.15
CA GLN A 236 7.04 22.03 -1.97
C GLN A 236 7.96 20.88 -1.53
N GLN A 237 8.60 21.00 -0.37
CA GLN A 237 9.54 19.98 0.09
C GLN A 237 8.80 18.85 0.83
N GLN A 238 9.10 17.60 0.44
CA GLN A 238 8.54 16.42 1.11
C GLN A 238 8.94 16.40 2.60
N PRO A 239 8.09 15.89 3.52
CA PRO A 239 8.30 16.03 4.97
C PRO A 239 9.66 15.53 5.48
N HIS A 240 10.15 14.40 4.95
CA HIS A 240 11.44 13.83 5.32
C HIS A 240 12.63 14.65 4.81
N ILE A 241 12.50 15.31 3.65
CA ILE A 241 13.53 16.22 3.13
C ILE A 241 13.60 17.46 4.02
N ALA A 242 12.44 18.03 4.38
CA ALA A 242 12.38 19.16 5.29
C ALA A 242 12.92 18.82 6.69
N ALA A 243 12.65 17.61 7.19
CA ALA A 243 13.21 17.12 8.45
C ALA A 243 14.73 16.98 8.39
N ALA A 244 15.26 16.41 7.31
CA ALA A 244 16.69 16.23 7.09
C ALA A 244 17.43 17.58 6.99
N ILE A 245 16.93 18.53 6.20
CA ILE A 245 17.54 19.87 6.06
C ILE A 245 17.50 20.65 7.38
N ARG A 246 16.45 20.47 8.19
CA ARG A 246 16.34 21.11 9.50
C ARG A 246 17.18 20.43 10.57
N SER A 247 17.62 19.19 10.36
CA SER A 247 18.50 18.51 11.30
C SER A 247 19.83 19.28 11.35
N ARG A 248 20.15 19.83 12.52
CA ARG A 248 21.41 20.54 12.78
C ARG A 248 22.43 19.61 13.42
N LEU A 249 22.27 18.30 13.21
CA LEU A 249 23.07 17.27 13.85
C LEU A 249 24.43 17.14 13.14
N VAL A 250 25.44 16.75 13.92
CA VAL A 250 26.79 16.44 13.41
C VAL A 250 26.72 15.26 12.43
N ASP A 251 25.77 14.35 12.63
CA ASP A 251 25.47 13.19 11.77
C ASP A 251 24.14 13.39 11.01
N ALA A 252 24.06 14.45 10.20
CA ALA A 252 22.86 14.69 9.37
C ALA A 252 22.75 13.62 8.26
N PRO A 253 21.54 13.12 7.94
CA PRO A 253 21.34 12.10 6.92
C PRO A 253 21.72 12.63 5.53
N GLU A 254 22.27 11.74 4.68
CA GLU A 254 22.68 12.06 3.32
C GLU A 254 21.68 11.57 2.26
N CYS A 255 21.91 11.95 1.00
CA CYS A 255 21.14 11.41 -0.12
C CYS A 255 21.35 9.90 -0.23
N GLY A 256 20.26 9.14 -0.23
CA GLY A 256 20.25 7.69 -0.20
C GLY A 256 19.87 7.12 1.17
N ASP A 257 20.01 7.91 2.24
CA ASP A 257 19.69 7.48 3.60
C ASP A 257 18.19 7.47 3.86
N ARG A 258 17.83 6.71 4.89
CA ARG A 258 16.46 6.67 5.41
C ARG A 258 16.30 7.68 6.54
N VAL A 259 15.35 8.58 6.36
CA VAL A 259 15.04 9.62 7.33
C VAL A 259 13.75 9.26 8.05
N THR A 260 13.84 9.13 9.37
CA THR A 260 12.71 8.88 10.26
C THR A 260 12.18 10.19 10.80
N TYR A 261 10.85 10.37 10.78
CA TYR A 261 10.20 11.58 11.28
C TYR A 261 8.82 11.27 11.86
N VAL A 262 8.32 12.17 12.72
CA VAL A 262 6.96 12.15 13.26
C VAL A 262 6.30 13.48 12.89
N ILE A 263 4.99 13.45 12.64
CA ILE A 263 4.21 14.65 12.33
C ILE A 263 3.74 15.29 13.64
N THR A 264 4.09 16.55 13.84
CA THR A 264 3.67 17.33 15.03
C THR A 264 2.70 18.44 14.64
N ALA A 265 1.79 18.76 15.55
CA ALA A 265 0.91 19.92 15.39
C ALA A 265 1.73 21.21 15.43
N LYS A 266 1.44 22.15 14.52
CA LYS A 266 2.13 23.45 14.47
C LYS A 266 1.64 24.32 15.62
N ALA A 267 2.57 24.88 16.42
CA ALA A 267 2.29 25.72 17.60
C ALA A 267 1.55 27.06 17.34
N GLY A 268 0.96 27.27 16.16
CA GLY A 268 0.20 28.48 15.80
C GLY A 268 -1.18 28.20 15.21
N GLY A 269 -1.64 26.95 15.20
CA GLY A 269 -2.99 26.55 14.79
C GLY A 269 -3.92 26.36 15.98
N ASP A 270 -3.82 27.22 17.00
CA ASP A 270 -4.43 27.03 18.31
C ASP A 270 -5.92 27.41 18.36
N LYS A 271 -6.70 26.95 17.36
CA LYS A 271 -8.17 27.01 17.39
C LYS A 271 -8.80 25.79 18.07
N MET A 272 -8.07 24.67 18.21
CA MET A 272 -8.60 23.46 18.87
C MET A 272 -8.36 23.40 20.39
N ARG A 273 -7.38 24.13 20.91
CA ARG A 273 -7.03 24.04 22.35
C ARG A 273 -7.99 24.78 23.27
N LYS A 274 -8.84 25.66 22.74
CA LYS A 274 -9.93 26.29 23.51
C LYS A 274 -11.11 25.36 23.84
N GLN A 275 -11.15 24.12 23.33
CA GLN A 275 -12.15 23.13 23.76
C GLN A 275 -11.67 22.19 24.88
N GLN A 276 -10.39 22.26 25.28
CA GLN A 276 -9.82 21.45 26.37
C GLN A 276 -10.20 21.93 27.79
N GLY A 277 -11.18 22.83 27.91
CA GLY A 277 -11.85 23.16 29.17
C GLY A 277 -13.06 22.28 29.49
N ARG A 278 -13.45 21.34 28.61
CA ARG A 278 -14.47 20.34 28.92
C ARG A 278 -13.79 19.06 29.37
N THR A 279 -13.99 18.73 30.64
CA THR A 279 -13.64 17.48 31.29
C THR A 279 -13.77 16.28 30.34
N ALA A 280 -12.74 15.44 30.29
CA ALA A 280 -12.78 14.15 29.60
C ALA A 280 -14.06 13.39 30.01
N PRO A 281 -14.81 12.80 29.07
CA PRO A 281 -15.97 12.00 29.45
C PRO A 281 -15.48 10.79 30.22
N GLU A 282 -16.06 10.58 31.40
CA GLU A 282 -15.94 9.37 32.18
C GLU A 282 -16.32 8.20 31.26
N CYS A 283 -15.39 7.30 30.97
CA CYS A 283 -15.69 6.06 30.26
C CYS A 283 -16.62 5.23 31.16
N ALA A 284 -17.93 5.40 30.95
CA ALA A 284 -18.97 4.68 31.64
C ALA A 284 -18.82 3.18 31.34
N ARG A 285 -18.69 2.40 32.42
CA ARG A 285 -18.96 0.97 32.42
C ARG A 285 -20.43 0.78 32.02
N GLY A 286 -20.67 0.07 30.92
CA GLY A 286 -21.96 -0.57 30.66
C GLY A 286 -22.89 0.09 29.64
N SER A 287 -23.24 -0.71 28.64
CA SER A 287 -24.41 -0.66 27.75
C SER A 287 -24.54 0.45 26.69
N SER A 288 -24.76 -0.02 25.45
CA SER A 288 -25.25 0.66 24.25
C SER A 288 -24.52 1.93 23.79
N ALA A 289 -23.63 1.76 22.81
CA ALA A 289 -22.92 2.83 22.11
C ALA A 289 -23.77 3.57 21.06
N ASP A 290 -25.08 3.70 21.28
CA ASP A 290 -26.04 4.30 20.33
C ASP A 290 -26.51 5.72 20.72
N ARG A 291 -25.99 6.32 21.81
CA ARG A 291 -26.50 7.62 22.30
C ARG A 291 -25.48 8.75 22.46
N LEU A 292 -24.35 8.69 21.77
CA LEU A 292 -23.40 9.81 21.77
C LEU A 292 -23.13 10.24 20.33
N GLY A 293 -23.91 11.21 19.86
CA GLY A 293 -23.77 11.88 18.57
C GLY A 293 -22.45 12.66 18.44
N LEU A 294 -21.35 11.91 18.37
CA LEU A 294 -19.97 12.39 18.23
C LEU A 294 -19.44 12.21 16.80
N LEU A 295 -20.28 11.80 15.85
CA LEU A 295 -19.95 11.68 14.44
C LEU A 295 -20.71 12.74 13.63
N PRO A 296 -20.08 13.44 12.66
CA PRO A 296 -20.77 14.37 11.77
C PRO A 296 -21.86 13.62 10.98
N PRO A 297 -23.01 14.25 10.69
CA PRO A 297 -24.22 13.60 10.14
C PRO A 297 -24.11 13.17 8.65
N GLU A 298 -22.90 13.00 8.11
CA GLU A 298 -22.68 12.65 6.70
C GLU A 298 -22.25 11.19 6.47
N PHE A 299 -22.17 10.37 7.52
CA PHE A 299 -22.00 8.91 7.37
C PHE A 299 -23.35 8.22 7.49
N ASP A 300 -24.09 8.24 6.38
CA ASP A 300 -25.33 7.49 6.22
C ASP A 300 -25.00 5.98 6.18
N THR A 301 -25.27 5.28 7.29
CA THR A 301 -24.94 3.85 7.47
C THR A 301 -25.86 2.92 6.67
N THR A 302 -26.95 3.45 6.11
CA THR A 302 -27.86 2.76 5.19
C THR A 302 -27.24 2.43 3.83
N SER A 303 -26.11 3.06 3.46
CA SER A 303 -25.36 2.73 2.24
C SER A 303 -24.41 1.53 2.40
N ALA A 304 -24.13 1.07 3.62
CA ALA A 304 -23.20 -0.03 3.85
C ALA A 304 -23.76 -1.38 3.39
N ASP A 305 -25.09 -1.55 3.44
CA ASP A 305 -25.78 -2.77 2.97
C ASP A 305 -25.73 -2.90 1.43
N ASP A 306 -25.70 -1.77 0.70
CA ASP A 306 -25.54 -1.74 -0.77
C ASP A 306 -24.07 -2.02 -1.20
N PHE A 307 -23.11 -1.77 -0.30
CA PHE A 307 -21.70 -2.13 -0.50
C PHE A 307 -21.49 -3.65 -0.34
N LEU A 308 -22.24 -4.30 0.56
CA LEU A 308 -22.13 -5.74 0.84
C LEU A 308 -22.71 -6.61 -0.28
N THR A 309 -23.76 -6.17 -0.98
CA THR A 309 -24.30 -6.91 -2.14
C THR A 309 -23.37 -6.90 -3.36
N ARG A 310 -22.37 -6.01 -3.39
CA ARG A 310 -21.36 -5.92 -4.46
C ARG A 310 -20.07 -6.69 -4.18
N ILE A 311 -19.87 -7.17 -2.96
CA ILE A 311 -18.68 -7.95 -2.54
C ILE A 311 -18.87 -9.46 -2.78
N TRP A 312 -20.07 -9.91 -3.15
CA TRP A 312 -20.38 -11.30 -3.45
C TRP A 312 -20.76 -11.51 -4.91
N TRP A 313 -19.76 -11.65 -5.79
CA TRP A 313 -19.85 -12.36 -7.09
C TRP A 313 -18.46 -12.93 -7.44
#